data_AF-A0A2H5UW36-F1
#
_entry.id   AF-A0A2H5UW36-F1
#
_cell.length_a   1.000
_cell.length_b   1.000
_cell.length_c   1.000
_cell.angle_alpha   90.00
_cell.angle_beta   90.00
_cell.angle_gamma   90.00
#
_symmetry.space_group_name_H-M   'P 1'
#
loop_
_entity.id
_entity.type
_entity.pdbx_description
1 polymer ?
#
loop_
_entity_poly.entity_id
_entity_poly.type
_entity_poly.pdbx_seq_one_letter_code
_entity_poly.pdbx_strand_id
1 'polypeptide(L)'
;MPRYRNLLLSALMISVILRIVILAFDGLLWFDNPVNGHAYALLVFTVVDAVLIGAVAAGRGGRPVLVWAILQILALALNPFTAFTLGISVQEFASYLYGLTPISSTDSFSCPFLCPPFRYSYTALLLTQIAIAFLAWRNLKIGK
;
A
#
# COMPACT_ATOMS: atom_id res chain seq x y z
N MET A 1 -9.16 -15.24 -21.14
CA MET A 1 -10.08 -14.18 -21.59
C MET A 1 -9.55 -12.80 -21.17
N PRO A 2 -9.60 -11.78 -22.05
CA PRO A 2 -8.91 -10.49 -21.84
C PRO A 2 -9.52 -9.58 -20.75
N ARG A 3 -10.82 -9.69 -20.44
CA ARG A 3 -11.52 -8.73 -19.56
C ARG A 3 -10.96 -8.67 -18.13
N TYR A 4 -10.86 -9.80 -17.42
CA TYR A 4 -10.33 -9.83 -16.04
C TYR A 4 -8.83 -9.56 -15.97
N ARG A 5 -8.08 -9.94 -17.02
CA ARG A 5 -6.66 -9.60 -17.13
C ARG A 5 -6.47 -8.08 -17.24
N ASN A 6 -7.25 -7.42 -18.08
CA ASN A 6 -7.17 -5.96 -18.25
C ASN A 6 -7.59 -5.22 -16.97
N LEU A 7 -8.64 -5.67 -16.29
CA LEU A 7 -9.04 -5.11 -15.00
C LEU A 7 -7.95 -5.29 -13.93
N LEU A 8 -7.31 -6.47 -13.88
CA LEU A 8 -6.20 -6.71 -12.96
C LEU A 8 -5.00 -5.81 -13.25
N LEU A 9 -4.66 -5.61 -14.53
CA LEU A 9 -3.62 -4.67 -14.96
C LEU A 9 -3.95 -3.25 -14.52
N SER A 10 -5.18 -2.79 -14.76
CA SER A 10 -5.62 -1.46 -14.33
C SER A 10 -5.54 -1.29 -12.81
N ALA A 11 -5.97 -2.28 -12.04
CA ALA A 11 -5.88 -2.23 -10.58
C ALA A 11 -4.43 -2.17 -10.08
N LEU A 12 -3.52 -2.95 -10.68
CA LEU A 12 -2.09 -2.89 -10.36
C LEU A 12 -1.48 -1.53 -10.73
N MET A 13 -1.83 -0.96 -11.89
CA MET A 13 -1.37 0.38 -12.29
C MET A 13 -1.83 1.44 -11.29
N ILE A 14 -3.10 1.37 -10.85
CA ILE A 14 -3.63 2.28 -9.81
C ILE A 14 -2.86 2.11 -8.51
N SER A 15 -2.56 0.88 -8.08
CA SER A 15 -1.73 0.61 -6.89
C SER A 15 -0.37 1.29 -6.99
N VAL A 16 0.34 1.12 -8.12
CA VAL A 16 1.65 1.74 -8.35
C VAL A 16 1.57 3.26 -8.31
N ILE A 17 0.61 3.87 -9.00
CA ILE A 17 0.42 5.33 -9.01
C ILE A 17 0.15 5.86 -7.61
N LEU A 18 -0.77 5.22 -6.87
CA LEU A 18 -1.10 5.61 -5.50
C LEU A 18 0.14 5.58 -4.60
N ARG A 19 0.98 4.56 -4.74
CA ARG A 19 2.23 4.43 -3.97
C ARG A 19 3.26 5.48 -4.32
N ILE A 20 3.43 5.79 -5.61
CA ILE A 20 4.34 6.85 -6.05
C ILE A 20 3.88 8.20 -5.49
N VAL A 21 2.58 8.48 -5.52
CA VAL A 21 2.00 9.70 -4.94
C VAL A 21 2.27 9.74 -3.43
N ILE A 22 2.03 8.65 -2.71
CA ILE A 22 2.32 8.58 -1.27
C ILE A 22 3.82 8.81 -1.00
N LEU A 23 4.72 8.12 -1.72
CA LEU A 23 6.16 8.28 -1.57
C LEU A 23 6.64 9.71 -1.84
N ALA A 24 6.03 10.40 -2.81
CA ALA A 24 6.44 11.75 -3.20
C ALA A 24 5.96 12.83 -2.23
N PHE A 25 4.81 12.63 -1.58
CA PHE A 25 4.12 13.68 -0.83
C PHE A 25 3.96 13.41 0.67
N ASP A 26 4.15 12.17 1.14
CA ASP A 26 4.08 11.84 2.56
C ASP A 26 5.47 11.95 3.21
N GLY A 27 5.78 13.15 3.70
CA GLY A 27 7.05 13.41 4.39
C GLY A 27 7.24 12.61 5.69
N LEU A 28 6.16 12.11 6.30
CA LEU A 28 6.24 11.33 7.53
C LEU A 28 6.82 9.92 7.27
N LEU A 29 6.55 9.33 6.11
CA LEU A 29 7.16 8.06 5.69
C LEU A 29 8.68 8.09 5.65
N TRP A 30 9.26 9.25 5.33
CA TRP A 30 10.71 9.44 5.21
C TRP A 30 11.37 9.82 6.53
N PHE A 31 10.61 10.39 7.46
CA PHE A 31 11.12 10.84 8.76
C PHE A 31 11.30 9.68 9.75
N ASP A 32 10.53 8.60 9.55
CA ASP A 32 10.59 7.42 10.41
C ASP A 32 11.87 6.61 10.13
N ASN A 33 12.87 6.81 10.99
CA ASN A 33 14.12 6.03 11.15
C ASN A 33 14.85 5.59 9.84
N PRO A 34 16.05 6.15 9.54
CA PRO A 34 16.79 5.86 8.29
C PRO A 34 17.22 4.40 8.10
N VAL A 35 17.13 3.55 9.14
CA VAL A 35 17.54 2.14 9.09
C VAL A 35 16.39 1.18 8.78
N ASN A 36 15.12 1.54 9.06
CA ASN A 36 13.95 0.65 8.95
C ASN A 36 12.70 1.32 8.32
N GLY A 37 12.89 2.43 7.61
CA GLY A 37 11.79 3.34 7.28
C GLY A 37 10.65 2.74 6.45
N HIS A 38 9.43 3.11 6.82
CA HIS A 38 8.19 2.77 6.11
C HIS A 38 8.23 3.17 4.62
N ALA A 39 8.96 4.25 4.27
CA ALA A 39 9.21 4.63 2.88
C ALA A 39 9.91 3.52 2.07
N TYR A 40 10.93 2.85 2.63
CA TYR A 40 11.66 1.79 1.93
C TYR A 40 10.77 0.55 1.69
N ALA A 41 9.96 0.18 2.68
CA ALA A 41 8.99 -0.90 2.51
C ALA A 41 8.00 -0.58 1.38
N LEU A 42 7.46 0.66 1.35
CA LEU A 42 6.53 1.09 0.31
C LEU A 42 7.20 1.14 -1.07
N LEU A 43 8.47 1.54 -1.15
CA LEU A 43 9.27 1.50 -2.39
C LEU A 43 9.43 0.07 -2.90
N VAL A 44 9.84 -0.87 -2.05
CA VAL A 44 9.92 -2.29 -2.39
C VAL A 44 8.57 -2.80 -2.88
N PHE A 45 7.49 -2.47 -2.19
CA PHE A 45 6.15 -2.90 -2.62
C PHE A 45 5.76 -2.33 -3.99
N THR A 46 6.13 -1.09 -4.28
CA THR A 46 5.90 -0.43 -5.58
C THR A 46 6.66 -1.14 -6.70
N VAL A 47 7.94 -1.49 -6.47
CA VAL A 47 8.76 -2.21 -7.45
C VAL A 47 8.18 -3.59 -7.74
N VAL A 48 7.75 -4.33 -6.72
CA VAL A 48 7.15 -5.66 -6.94
C VAL A 48 5.84 -5.56 -7.71
N ASP A 49 4.98 -4.58 -7.41
CA ASP A 49 3.75 -4.36 -8.19
C ASP A 49 4.05 -4.05 -9.67
N ALA A 50 5.09 -3.27 -9.95
CA ALA A 50 5.55 -2.98 -11.31
C ALA A 50 6.03 -4.25 -12.05
N VAL A 51 6.80 -5.11 -11.38
CA VAL A 51 7.21 -6.41 -11.96
C VAL A 51 6.00 -7.30 -12.24
N LEU A 52 5.02 -7.31 -11.33
CA LEU A 52 3.81 -8.11 -11.48
C LEU A 52 2.92 -7.64 -12.64
N ILE A 53 2.90 -6.35 -12.96
CA ILE A 53 2.25 -5.84 -14.18
C ILE A 53 2.82 -6.52 -15.42
N GLY A 54 4.16 -6.60 -15.54
CA GLY A 54 4.83 -7.29 -16.63
C GLY A 54 4.46 -8.77 -16.69
N ALA A 55 4.43 -9.45 -15.54
CA ALA A 55 4.03 -10.86 -15.46
C ALA A 55 2.56 -11.10 -15.86
N VAL A 56 1.64 -10.21 -15.46
CA VAL A 56 0.22 -10.29 -15.86
C VAL A 56 0.05 -10.00 -17.35
N ALA A 57 0.77 -9.02 -17.89
CA ALA A 57 0.75 -8.69 -19.32
C ALA A 57 1.21 -9.88 -20.17
N ALA A 58 2.25 -10.59 -19.72
CA ALA A 58 2.75 -11.82 -20.33
C ALA A 58 1.84 -13.06 -20.09
N GLY A 59 0.73 -12.90 -19.36
CA GLY A 59 -0.23 -13.98 -19.08
C GLY A 59 0.17 -14.96 -17.99
N ARG A 60 1.21 -14.68 -17.19
CA ARG A 60 1.75 -15.58 -16.16
C ARG A 60 1.62 -15.05 -14.71
N GLY A 61 1.05 -13.85 -14.52
CA GLY A 61 1.05 -13.16 -13.23
C GLY A 61 -0.10 -13.49 -12.27
N GLY A 62 -1.10 -14.27 -12.65
CA GLY A 62 -2.32 -14.44 -11.83
C GLY A 62 -2.08 -14.98 -10.40
N ARG A 63 -1.31 -16.06 -10.26
CA ARG A 63 -0.98 -16.66 -8.93
C ARG A 63 -0.03 -15.77 -8.12
N PRO A 64 1.09 -15.29 -8.68
CA PRO A 64 1.98 -14.37 -7.98
C PRO A 64 1.25 -13.13 -7.45
N VAL A 65 0.39 -12.52 -8.27
CA VAL A 65 -0.39 -11.34 -7.86
C VAL A 65 -1.34 -11.66 -6.72
N LEU A 66 -2.03 -12.80 -6.75
CA LEU A 66 -2.93 -13.18 -5.67
C LEU A 66 -2.18 -13.35 -4.34
N VAL A 67 -1.06 -14.09 -4.35
CA VAL A 67 -0.23 -14.31 -3.15
C VAL A 67 0.30 -12.98 -2.63
N TRP A 68 0.83 -12.15 -3.53
CA TRP A 68 1.40 -10.86 -3.17
C TRP A 68 0.37 -9.90 -2.59
N ALA A 69 -0.82 -9.81 -3.20
CA ALA A 69 -1.91 -8.97 -2.70
C ALA A 69 -2.37 -9.41 -1.30
N ILE A 70 -2.45 -10.71 -1.03
CA ILE A 70 -2.77 -11.23 0.31
C ILE A 70 -1.69 -10.83 1.32
N LEU A 71 -0.40 -10.99 0.98
CA LEU A 71 0.71 -10.59 1.85
C LEU A 71 0.67 -9.09 2.14
N GLN A 72 0.36 -8.26 1.16
CA GLN A 72 0.21 -6.82 1.37
C GLN A 72 -1.01 -6.48 2.23
N ILE A 73 -2.15 -7.14 2.05
CA ILE A 73 -3.32 -6.95 2.93
C ILE A 73 -2.93 -7.23 4.37
N LEU A 74 -2.21 -8.34 4.62
CA LEU A 74 -1.72 -8.68 5.96
C LEU A 74 -0.73 -7.63 6.48
N ALA A 75 0.25 -7.23 5.67
CA ALA A 75 1.23 -6.22 6.07
C ALA A 75 0.56 -4.88 6.41
N LEU A 76 -0.41 -4.44 5.60
CA LEU A 76 -1.18 -3.23 5.85
C LEU A 76 -2.03 -3.38 7.13
N ALA A 77 -2.80 -4.45 7.25
CA ALA A 77 -3.67 -4.68 8.41
C ALA A 77 -2.91 -4.79 9.73
N LEU A 78 -1.70 -5.33 9.70
CA LEU A 78 -0.86 -5.54 10.89
C LEU A 78 0.08 -4.37 11.21
N ASN A 79 0.20 -3.37 10.32
CA ASN A 79 1.09 -2.23 10.56
C ASN A 79 0.79 -1.45 11.85
N PRO A 80 -0.45 -1.33 12.34
CA PRO A 80 -0.70 -0.73 13.65
C PRO A 80 0.06 -1.41 14.81
N PHE A 81 0.41 -2.69 14.69
CA PHE A 81 1.19 -3.39 15.72
C PHE A 81 2.66 -2.96 15.78
N THR A 82 3.15 -2.15 14.83
CA THR A 82 4.48 -1.54 14.95
C THR A 82 4.47 -0.28 15.81
N ALA A 83 3.33 0.12 16.38
CA ALA A 83 3.21 1.31 17.24
C ALA A 83 4.24 1.36 18.39
N PHE A 84 4.67 0.21 18.91
CA PHE A 84 5.69 0.15 19.96
C PHE A 84 7.04 0.74 19.53
N THR A 85 7.38 0.74 18.23
CA THR A 85 8.63 1.35 17.73
C THR A 85 8.58 2.88 17.78
N LEU A 86 7.38 3.45 17.90
CA LEU A 86 7.10 4.89 17.93
C LEU A 86 6.73 5.39 19.33
N GLY A 87 6.66 4.50 20.33
CA GLY A 87 6.30 4.87 21.71
C GLY A 87 4.84 5.32 21.88
N ILE A 88 3.96 5.02 20.92
CA ILE A 88 2.52 5.35 20.96
C ILE A 88 1.67 4.08 21.10
N SER A 89 0.39 4.24 21.47
CA SER A 89 -0.51 3.10 21.57
C SER A 89 -0.90 2.55 20.18
N VAL A 90 -1.16 1.24 20.10
CA VAL A 90 -1.65 0.59 18.86
C VAL A 90 -2.93 1.25 18.36
N GLN A 91 -3.83 1.64 19.27
CA GLN A 91 -5.10 2.27 18.92
C GLN A 91 -4.90 3.65 18.29
N GLU A 92 -4.00 4.46 18.85
CA GLU A 92 -3.66 5.79 18.35
C GLU A 92 -2.94 5.73 17.00
N PHE A 93 -2.04 4.76 16.82
CA PHE A 93 -1.37 4.55 15.54
C PHE A 93 -2.33 3.99 14.48
N ALA A 94 -3.25 3.10 14.85
CA ALA A 94 -4.30 2.62 13.95
C ALA A 94 -5.23 3.76 13.52
N SER A 95 -5.70 4.58 14.47
CA SER A 95 -6.57 5.70 14.16
C SER A 95 -5.88 6.75 13.30
N TYR A 96 -4.56 6.91 13.43
CA TYR A 96 -3.76 7.70 12.49
C TYR A 96 -3.69 7.08 11.09
N LEU A 97 -3.23 5.81 10.99
CA LEU A 97 -3.03 5.12 9.70
C LEU A 97 -4.32 5.03 8.88
N TYR A 98 -5.45 4.76 9.53
CA TYR A 98 -6.76 4.69 8.87
C TYR A 98 -7.52 6.03 8.85
N GLY A 99 -6.87 7.08 9.34
CA GLY A 99 -7.29 8.47 9.29
C GLY A 99 -8.57 8.85 10.03
N LEU A 100 -8.82 8.18 11.15
CA LEU A 100 -9.85 8.49 12.12
C LEU A 100 -9.46 9.67 13.03
N THR A 101 -8.17 9.83 13.36
CA THR A 101 -7.65 10.94 14.19
C THR A 101 -6.47 11.64 13.54
N PRO A 102 -6.30 12.97 13.71
CA PRO A 102 -5.08 13.65 13.25
C PRO A 102 -3.93 13.33 14.20
N ILE A 103 -2.71 13.21 13.68
CA ILE A 103 -1.53 13.46 14.51
C ILE A 103 -1.38 14.99 14.61
N SER A 104 -1.32 15.49 15.84
CA SER A 104 -0.89 16.87 16.11
C SER A 104 0.56 17.04 15.67
N SER A 105 0.82 18.02 14.80
CA SER A 105 2.17 18.42 14.43
C SER A 105 2.95 18.83 15.68
N THR A 106 4.11 18.21 15.93
CA THR A 106 5.08 18.63 16.95
C THR A 106 6.16 19.50 16.30
N ASP A 107 6.84 20.36 17.08
CA ASP A 107 7.92 21.23 16.60
C ASP A 107 9.12 20.46 15.99
N SER A 108 9.22 19.15 16.26
CA SER A 108 10.21 18.23 15.67
C SER A 108 9.85 17.76 14.25
N PHE A 109 8.61 17.95 13.81
CA PHE A 109 8.09 17.60 12.49
C PHE A 109 7.65 18.87 11.75
N SER A 110 8.60 19.54 11.10
CA SER A 110 8.29 20.61 10.15
C SER A 110 7.92 19.97 8.80
N CYS A 111 6.65 19.58 8.65
CA CYS A 111 6.14 19.05 7.37
C CYS A 111 6.18 20.17 6.32
N PRO A 112 7.09 20.12 5.33
CA PRO A 112 7.21 21.18 4.36
C PRO A 112 6.10 20.98 3.33
N PHE A 113 5.18 21.93 3.27
CA PHE A 113 4.02 22.00 2.38
C PHE A 113 2.89 21.01 2.69
N LEU A 114 1.80 21.56 3.25
CA LEU A 114 0.46 20.98 3.24
C LEU A 114 0.39 19.53 3.74
N CYS A 115 0.18 19.36 5.04
CA CYS A 115 -0.47 18.16 5.56
C CYS A 115 -2.00 18.28 5.41
N PRO A 116 -2.66 17.87 4.32
CA PRO A 116 -3.68 16.87 4.52
C PRO A 116 -2.88 15.58 4.70
N PRO A 117 -2.84 14.97 5.91
CA PRO A 117 -2.36 13.60 5.99
C PRO A 117 -3.13 12.85 4.90
N PHE A 118 -2.49 11.96 4.17
CA PHE A 118 -3.26 11.00 3.41
C PHE A 118 -3.99 10.09 4.42
N ARG A 119 -4.95 10.63 5.18
CA ARG A 119 -5.84 9.97 6.15
C ARG A 119 -6.56 8.78 5.52
N TYR A 120 -6.48 8.66 4.20
CA TYR A 120 -7.05 7.57 3.45
C TYR A 120 -6.06 6.88 2.52
N SER A 121 -4.76 7.24 2.46
CA SER A 121 -3.80 6.51 1.59
C SER A 121 -3.70 5.05 2.00
N TYR A 122 -3.56 4.82 3.30
CA TYR A 122 -3.40 3.49 3.85
C TYR A 122 -4.65 2.64 3.62
N THR A 123 -5.82 3.22 3.90
CA THR A 123 -7.12 2.63 3.63
C THR A 123 -7.35 2.39 2.14
N ALA A 124 -6.97 3.34 1.28
CA ALA A 124 -7.09 3.23 -0.17
C ALA A 124 -6.17 2.13 -0.71
N LEU A 125 -4.93 2.02 -0.20
CA LEU A 125 -4.03 0.93 -0.53
C LEU A 125 -4.62 -0.42 -0.12
N LEU A 126 -5.15 -0.53 1.10
CA LEU A 126 -5.78 -1.75 1.60
C LEU A 126 -6.95 -2.19 0.70
N LEU A 127 -7.88 -1.27 0.40
CA LEU A 127 -9.01 -1.53 -0.49
C LEU A 127 -8.56 -1.90 -1.89
N THR A 128 -7.51 -1.25 -2.40
CA THR A 128 -6.92 -1.56 -3.71
C THR A 128 -6.34 -2.98 -3.72
N GLN A 129 -5.63 -3.39 -2.67
CA GLN A 129 -5.10 -4.75 -2.57
C GLN A 129 -6.20 -5.82 -2.46
N ILE A 130 -7.29 -5.54 -1.73
CA ILE A 130 -8.46 -6.42 -1.68
C ILE A 130 -9.06 -6.59 -3.08
N ALA A 131 -9.21 -5.49 -3.83
CA ALA A 131 -9.71 -5.55 -5.21
C ALA A 131 -8.76 -6.33 -6.14
N ILE A 132 -7.44 -6.12 -6.02
CA ILE A 132 -6.42 -6.87 -6.78
C ILE A 132 -6.50 -8.36 -6.47
N ALA A 133 -6.57 -8.75 -5.19
CA ALA A 133 -6.69 -10.14 -4.78
C ALA A 133 -7.94 -10.79 -5.36
N PHE A 134 -9.09 -10.11 -5.29
CA PHE A 134 -10.33 -10.59 -5.89
C PHE A 134 -10.21 -10.77 -7.41
N LEU A 135 -9.67 -9.77 -8.12
CA LEU A 135 -9.50 -9.82 -9.57
C LEU A 135 -8.51 -10.93 -10.00
N ALA A 136 -7.42 -11.11 -9.25
CA ALA A 136 -6.43 -12.16 -9.48
C ALA A 136 -7.06 -13.55 -9.29
N TRP A 137 -7.85 -13.75 -8.23
CA TRP A 137 -8.58 -15.00 -8.01
C TRP A 137 -9.59 -15.29 -9.12
N ARG A 138 -10.37 -14.29 -9.56
CA ARG A 138 -11.32 -14.44 -10.68
C ARG A 138 -10.61 -14.79 -11.98
N ASN A 139 -9.47 -14.13 -12.27
CA ASN A 139 -8.65 -14.42 -13.44
C ASN A 139 -8.15 -15.88 -13.43
N LEU A 140 -7.73 -16.40 -12.28
CA LEU A 140 -7.28 -17.80 -12.14
C LEU A 140 -8.42 -18.82 -12.23
N LYS A 141 -9.58 -18.55 -11.62
CA LYS A 141 -10.69 -19.51 -11.57
C LYS A 141 -11.37 -19.70 -12.93
N ILE A 142 -11.39 -18.66 -13.77
CA ILE A 142 -12.00 -18.68 -15.11
C ILE A 142 -10.98 -19.09 -16.19
N GLY A 143 -9.69 -19.02 -15.89
CA GLY A 143 -8.62 -19.50 -16.76
C GLY A 143 -8.31 -21.00 -16.65
N LYS A 144 -8.95 -21.70 -15.72
CA LYS A 144 -9.05 -23.16 -15.67
C LYS A 144 -10.35 -23.60 -16.31
#